data_AF-A0A7C4B2J1-F1
#
_entry.id   AF-A0A7C4B2J1-F1
#
_cell.length_a   1.000
_cell.length_b   1.000
_cell.length_c   1.000
_cell.angle_alpha   90.00
_cell.angle_beta   90.00
_cell.angle_gamma   90.00
#
_symmetry.space_group_name_H-M   'P 1'
#
loop_
_entity.id
_entity.type
_entity.pdbx_description
1 polymer ?
#
loop_
_entity_poly.entity_id
_entity_poly.type
_entity_poly.pdbx_seq_one_letter_code
_entity_poly.pdbx_strand_id
1 'polypeptide(L)' 'MSISNKSLTNLKHTAASEAGITLKQGYNGDLAAKDAGRIGGVMVRKMIQYAEDNMPEAKSPGGRF' A
#
# COMPACT_ATOMS: atom_id res chain seq x y z
N MET A 1 2.73 -14.84 1.93
CA MET A 1 2.09 -13.65 1.35
C MET A 1 3.18 -12.65 1.01
N SER A 2 3.56 -12.46 -0.26
CA SER A 2 4.66 -11.56 -0.63
C SER A 2 4.19 -10.59 -1.71
N ILE A 3 4.15 -9.29 -1.38
CA ILE A 3 3.95 -8.22 -2.37
C ILE A 3 5.28 -8.01 -3.08
N SER A 4 5.36 -8.38 -4.35
CA SER A 4 6.60 -8.26 -5.13
C SER A 4 6.97 -6.79 -5.38
N ASN A 5 8.26 -6.49 -5.58
CA ASN A 5 8.77 -5.14 -5.90
C ASN A 5 8.02 -4.45 -7.07
N LYS A 6 7.58 -5.21 -8.06
CA LYS A 6 6.77 -4.70 -9.18
C LYS A 6 5.38 -4.23 -8.72
N SER A 7 4.74 -4.99 -7.84
CA SER A 7 3.44 -4.62 -7.25
C SER A 7 3.56 -3.39 -6.35
N LEU A 8 4.63 -3.31 -5.55
CA LEU A 8 4.93 -2.11 -4.76
C LEU A 8 5.17 -0.87 -5.62
N THR A 9 5.85 -1.02 -6.76
CA THR A 9 6.08 0.07 -7.71
C THR A 9 4.76 0.60 -8.27
N ASN A 10 3.88 -0.30 -8.71
CA ASN A 10 2.55 0.08 -9.20
C ASN A 10 1.72 0.76 -8.09
N LEU A 11 1.72 0.20 -6.88
CA LEU A 11 1.03 0.79 -5.72
C LEU A 11 1.52 2.21 -5.43
N LYS A 12 2.84 2.45 -5.49
CA LYS A 12 3.41 3.78 -5.32
C LYS A 12 2.87 4.76 -6.36
N HIS A 13 2.85 4.37 -7.63
CA HIS A 13 2.36 5.22 -8.71
C HIS A 13 0.86 5.52 -8.57
N THR A 14 0.04 4.50 -8.26
CA THR A 14 -1.39 4.69 -7.99
C THR A 14 -1.62 5.58 -6.77
N ALA A 15 -0.89 5.34 -5.66
CA ALA A 15 -1.01 6.14 -4.44
C ALA A 15 -0.64 7.61 -4.68
N ALA A 16 0.37 7.87 -5.50
CA ALA A 16 0.73 9.22 -5.90
C ALA A 16 -0.37 9.90 -6.73
N SER A 17 -0.92 9.20 -7.72
CA SER A 17 -2.05 9.70 -8.53
C SER A 17 -3.29 10.00 -7.69
N GLU A 18 -3.67 9.10 -6.77
CA GLU A 18 -4.80 9.31 -5.85
C GLU A 18 -4.57 10.47 -4.89
N ALA A 19 -3.32 10.67 -4.46
CA ALA A 19 -2.93 11.79 -3.63
C ALA A 19 -2.81 13.11 -4.42
N GLY A 20 -2.99 13.11 -5.74
CA GLY A 20 -2.84 14.26 -6.62
C GLY A 20 -1.39 14.74 -6.76
N ILE A 21 -0.42 13.89 -6.45
CA ILE A 21 1.01 14.22 -6.44
C ILE A 21 1.69 13.55 -7.62
N THR A 22 2.43 14.33 -8.39
CA THR A 22 3.24 13.80 -9.50
C THR A 22 4.61 13.38 -8.98
N LEU A 23 4.97 12.11 -9.17
CA LEU A 23 6.32 11.62 -8.91
C LEU A 23 7.20 11.79 -10.16
N LYS A 24 8.40 12.31 -9.95
CA LYS A 24 9.44 12.37 -10.97
C LYS A 24 10.05 10.97 -11.15
N GLN A 25 10.50 10.67 -12.38
CA GLN A 25 11.41 9.55 -12.59
C GLN A 25 12.77 9.93 -12.01
N GLY A 26 13.18 9.25 -10.93
CA GLY A 26 14.40 9.54 -10.19
C GLY A 26 14.14 10.12 -8.79
N TYR A 27 14.91 11.12 -8.41
CA TYR A 27 14.87 11.70 -7.07
C TYR A 27 13.59 12.51 -6.82
N ASN A 28 12.95 12.25 -5.68
CA ASN A 28 11.73 12.92 -5.22
C ASN A 28 11.90 13.46 -3.79
N GLY A 29 13.14 13.68 -3.33
CA GLY A 29 13.39 14.16 -1.97
C GLY A 29 13.13 15.65 -1.77
N ASP A 30 12.81 16.37 -2.84
CA ASP A 30 12.29 17.74 -2.81
C ASP A 30 10.77 17.81 -2.56
N LEU A 31 10.08 16.67 -2.52
CA LEU A 31 8.67 16.64 -2.14
C LEU A 31 8.49 17.12 -0.69
N ALA A 32 7.45 17.91 -0.46
CA ALA A 32 7.06 18.27 0.90
C ALA A 32 6.82 17.00 1.72
N ALA A 33 7.33 16.96 2.95
CA ALA A 33 7.17 15.81 3.84
C ALA A 33 5.70 15.40 4.03
N LYS A 34 4.79 16.39 4.03
CA LYS A 34 3.34 16.18 4.07
C LYS A 34 2.83 15.37 2.87
N ASP A 35 3.34 15.65 1.69
CA ASP A 35 2.92 14.99 0.44
C ASP A 35 3.52 13.59 0.34
N ALA A 36 4.80 13.42 0.67
CA ALA A 36 5.42 12.10 0.80
C ALA A 36 4.69 11.22 1.82
N GLY A 37 4.32 11.79 2.97
CA GLY A 37 3.51 11.12 3.99
C GLY A 37 2.13 10.71 3.49
N ARG A 38 1.44 11.57 2.72
CA ARG A 38 0.15 11.24 2.10
C ARG A 38 0.26 10.04 1.16
N ILE A 39 1.27 10.01 0.30
CA ILE A 39 1.52 8.88 -0.62
C ILE A 39 1.75 7.58 0.17
N GLY A 40 2.67 7.61 1.15
CA GLY A 40 2.98 6.45 1.98
C GLY A 40 1.76 5.91 2.74
N GLY A 41 0.92 6.81 3.29
CA GLY A 41 -0.31 6.43 3.97
C GLY A 41 -1.32 5.73 3.06
N VAL A 42 -1.50 6.21 1.83
CA VAL A 42 -2.37 5.56 0.83
C VAL A 42 -1.83 4.18 0.45
N MET A 43 -0.51 4.04 0.30
CA MET A 43 0.12 2.74 0.03
C MET A 43 -0.16 1.73 1.16
N VAL A 44 0.05 2.11 2.42
CA VAL A 44 -0.19 1.22 3.57
C VAL A 44 -1.65 0.79 3.65
N ARG A 45 -2.60 1.71 3.46
CA ARG A 45 -4.03 1.38 3.44
C ARG A 45 -4.37 0.33 2.38
N LYS A 46 -3.83 0.46 1.17
CA LYS A 46 -4.04 -0.52 0.09
C LYS A 46 -3.39 -1.87 0.40
N MET A 47 -2.22 -1.87 1.05
CA MET A 47 -1.57 -3.12 1.46
C MET A 47 -2.39 -3.85 2.52
N ILE A 48 -2.98 -3.13 3.47
CA ILE A 48 -3.89 -3.70 4.46
C ILE A 48 -5.13 -4.26 3.78
N GLN A 49 -5.77 -3.49 2.90
CA GLN A 49 -6.94 -3.98 2.14
C GLN A 49 -6.60 -5.25 1.35
N TYR A 50 -5.47 -5.26 0.63
CA TYR A 50 -5.02 -6.45 -0.09
C TYR A 50 -4.79 -7.63 0.87
N ALA A 51 -4.23 -7.39 2.05
CA ALA A 51 -4.04 -8.42 3.06
C ALA A 51 -5.38 -8.97 3.56
N GLU A 52 -6.34 -8.10 3.89
CA GLU A 52 -7.70 -8.49 4.31
C GLU A 52 -8.42 -9.30 3.22
N ASP A 53 -8.37 -8.85 1.97
CA ASP A 53 -9.04 -9.50 0.83
C ASP A 53 -8.45 -10.89 0.51
N ASN A 54 -7.16 -11.09 0.80
CA ASN A 54 -6.43 -12.32 0.46
C ASN A 54 -6.10 -13.17 1.69
N MET A 55 -6.46 -12.74 2.89
CA MET A 55 -6.45 -13.57 4.08
C MET A 55 -7.76 -14.36 4.08
N PRO A 56 -7.73 -15.70 3.95
CA PRO A 56 -8.92 -16.48 4.21
C PRO A 56 -9.34 -16.16 5.65
N GLU A 57 -10.62 -15.82 5.82
CA GLU A 57 -11.24 -15.63 7.13
C GLU A 57 -10.68 -16.70 8.05
N ALA A 58 -10.00 -16.29 9.13
CA ALA A 58 -9.47 -17.22 10.10
C ALA A 58 -10.69 -17.94 10.68
N LYS A 59 -11.07 -19.08 10.07
CA LYS A 59 -12.05 -19.99 10.64
C LYS A 59 -11.48 -20.31 12.01
N SER A 60 -12.10 -19.72 13.03
CA SER A 60 -11.87 -20.11 14.43
C SER A 60 -11.79 -21.62 14.43
N PRO A 61 -10.68 -22.24 14.90
CA PRO A 61 -10.67 -23.67 15.08
C PRO A 61 -11.83 -23.95 16.03
N GLY A 62 -12.90 -24.53 15.47
CA GLY A 62 -14.08 -24.93 16.22
C GLY A 62 -13.64 -26.00 17.20
N GLY A 63 -13.20 -25.54 18.37
CA GLY A 63 -12.89 -26.38 19.52
C GLY A 63 -14.18 -27.00 19.98
N ARG A 64 -14.48 -28.18 19.45
CA ARG A 64 -15.38 -29.14 20.08
C ARG A 64 -14.63 -29.70 21.27
N PHE A 65 -14.88 -29.15 22.45
CA PHE A 65 -14.72 -29.81 23.74
C PHE A 65 -16.02 -29.61 24.50
#